data_AF-V5IKP2-F1
#
_entry.id   AF-V5IKP2-F1
#
_cell.length_a   1.000
_cell.length_b   1.000
_cell.length_c   1.000
_cell.angle_alpha   90.00
_cell.angle_beta   90.00
_cell.angle_gamma   90.00
#
_symmetry.space_group_name_H-M   'P 1'
#
loop_
_entity.id
_entity.type
_entity.pdbx_description
1 polymer ?
#
loop_
_entity_poly.entity_id
_entity_poly.type
_entity_poly.pdbx_seq_one_letter_code
_entity_poly.pdbx_strand_id
1 'polypeptide(L)'
;MRDAQLAVETGVDGLDVVIGTSSFLREHSHGKDMAYIEKTAVEVIEYVKSKGLEVRFSSEDSFRSDLVDLLSLYRAVDKVGVHRVGIADTVGCASPRQVYDLVRTLRGVVSCDIETHFHDDTGCAIANAYCALEAGATHIDTSVLGIGERNGITPLGGLMARMIVTSPDYVKSKYKLHKLKELEDLVAEAVEINTPFNNPITGFCAFTHKAGIHAKAILNNPSTYEILNPADFGLTRYVHFASRLTGWNAVKTRVGQLGLEMTDDQVKECTAKIKALADVRPIAIDDADSIIRTFHLGLHEQNKVQPPAVVEN
;
A
#
# COMPACT_ATOMS: atom_id res chain seq x y z
N MET A 1 -9.80 32.36 -6.67
CA MET A 1 -8.84 33.21 -7.42
C MET A 1 -7.56 33.47 -6.64
N ARG A 2 -7.60 34.04 -5.43
CA ARG A 2 -6.40 34.25 -4.60
C ARG A 2 -5.54 32.99 -4.45
N ASP A 3 -6.18 31.85 -4.17
CA ASP A 3 -5.47 30.59 -3.95
C ASP A 3 -4.75 30.12 -5.22
N ALA A 4 -5.36 30.30 -6.39
CA ALA A 4 -4.75 30.00 -7.68
C ALA A 4 -3.55 30.93 -7.98
N GLN A 5 -3.63 32.21 -7.62
CA GLN A 5 -2.51 33.15 -7.77
C GLN A 5 -1.32 32.73 -6.90
N LEU A 6 -1.57 32.42 -5.63
CA LEU A 6 -0.53 31.96 -4.70
C LEU A 6 0.09 30.63 -5.17
N ALA A 7 -0.74 29.68 -5.62
CA ALA A 7 -0.24 28.40 -6.13
C ALA A 7 0.66 28.60 -7.36
N VAL A 8 0.25 29.44 -8.34
CA VAL A 8 1.07 29.77 -9.52
C VAL A 8 2.43 30.35 -9.12
N GLU A 9 2.47 31.21 -8.11
CA GLU A 9 3.72 31.84 -7.62
C GLU A 9 4.72 30.83 -7.03
N THR A 10 4.27 29.65 -6.58
CA THR A 10 5.17 28.61 -6.07
C THR A 10 5.96 27.88 -7.16
N GLY A 11 5.56 28.01 -8.44
CA GLY A 11 6.21 27.33 -9.57
C GLY A 11 5.76 25.88 -9.78
N VAL A 12 4.55 25.51 -9.34
CA VAL A 12 3.95 24.21 -9.65
C VAL A 12 3.68 24.02 -11.14
N ASP A 13 3.70 22.78 -11.61
CA ASP A 13 3.40 22.43 -13.00
C ASP A 13 1.88 22.41 -13.30
N GLY A 14 1.05 22.26 -12.26
CA GLY A 14 -0.40 22.17 -12.41
C GLY A 14 -1.17 22.44 -11.11
N LEU A 15 -2.44 22.79 -11.27
CA LEU A 15 -3.36 23.02 -10.15
C LEU A 15 -4.58 22.11 -10.27
N ASP A 16 -4.97 21.51 -9.14
CA ASP A 16 -6.29 20.93 -8.98
C ASP A 16 -7.25 21.92 -8.32
N VAL A 17 -8.37 22.15 -8.97
CA VAL A 17 -9.46 22.99 -8.47
C VAL A 17 -10.60 22.09 -8.03
N VAL A 18 -10.89 22.09 -6.73
CA VAL A 18 -11.96 21.28 -6.13
C VAL A 18 -13.20 22.13 -5.85
N ILE A 19 -14.38 21.60 -6.18
CA ILE A 19 -15.66 22.16 -5.76
C ILE A 19 -16.58 21.07 -5.17
N GLY A 20 -17.23 21.39 -4.06
CA GLY A 20 -18.26 20.53 -3.46
C GLY A 20 -19.54 20.48 -4.29
N THR A 21 -19.93 19.27 -4.74
CA THR A 21 -21.08 19.10 -5.65
C THR A 21 -22.29 18.38 -5.04
N SER A 22 -22.13 17.66 -3.92
CA SER A 22 -23.24 16.89 -3.35
C SER A 22 -24.32 17.80 -2.76
N SER A 23 -25.58 17.36 -2.78
CA SER A 23 -26.71 18.14 -2.23
C SER A 23 -26.48 18.48 -0.75
N PHE A 24 -25.91 17.56 0.02
CA PHE A 24 -25.52 17.80 1.41
C PHE A 24 -24.49 18.93 1.53
N LEU A 25 -23.44 18.93 0.70
CA LEU A 25 -22.43 20.00 0.69
C LEU A 25 -23.00 21.33 0.15
N ARG A 26 -23.89 21.28 -0.83
CA ARG A 26 -24.56 22.47 -1.38
C ARG A 26 -25.52 23.09 -0.35
N GLU A 27 -26.28 22.30 0.39
CA GLU A 27 -27.21 22.78 1.41
C GLU A 27 -26.50 23.24 2.70
N HIS A 28 -25.44 22.55 3.12
CA HIS A 28 -24.83 22.77 4.44
C HIS A 28 -23.45 23.46 4.41
N SER A 29 -22.76 23.49 3.26
CA SER A 29 -21.40 24.06 3.14
C SER A 29 -21.34 25.30 2.23
N HIS A 30 -22.13 25.36 1.14
CA HIS A 30 -21.92 26.39 0.11
C HIS A 30 -23.12 27.20 -0.39
N GLY A 31 -24.37 26.82 -0.14
CA GLY A 31 -25.58 27.64 -0.40
C GLY A 31 -25.73 28.27 -1.80
N LYS A 32 -24.95 27.81 -2.79
CA LYS A 32 -24.76 28.48 -4.09
C LYS A 32 -25.38 27.66 -5.22
N ASP A 33 -25.97 28.39 -6.17
CA ASP A 33 -26.56 27.83 -7.39
C ASP A 33 -25.48 27.26 -8.34
N MET A 34 -25.82 26.23 -9.12
CA MET A 34 -24.89 25.56 -10.05
C MET A 34 -24.30 26.51 -11.09
N ALA A 35 -25.10 27.47 -11.56
CA ALA A 35 -24.64 28.50 -12.50
C ALA A 35 -23.51 29.37 -11.90
N TYR A 36 -23.56 29.64 -10.60
CA TYR A 36 -22.51 30.39 -9.90
C TYR A 36 -21.24 29.55 -9.73
N ILE A 37 -21.40 28.26 -9.41
CA ILE A 37 -20.30 27.29 -9.29
C ILE A 37 -19.56 27.18 -10.63
N GLU A 38 -20.29 26.97 -11.71
CA GLU A 38 -19.74 26.86 -13.06
C GLU A 38 -18.98 28.14 -13.44
N LYS A 39 -19.59 29.32 -13.25
CA LYS A 39 -18.92 30.59 -13.55
C LYS A 39 -17.61 30.75 -12.77
N THR A 40 -17.62 30.46 -11.47
CA THR A 40 -16.44 30.59 -10.61
C THR A 40 -15.34 29.60 -11.01
N ALA A 41 -15.72 28.36 -11.35
CA ALA A 41 -14.80 27.35 -11.83
C ALA A 41 -14.12 27.80 -13.13
N VAL A 42 -14.91 28.28 -14.10
CA VAL A 42 -14.40 28.74 -15.40
C VAL A 42 -13.41 29.88 -15.25
N GLU A 43 -13.71 30.89 -14.43
CA GLU A 43 -12.80 32.03 -14.19
C GLU A 43 -11.44 31.56 -13.67
N VAL A 44 -11.42 30.62 -12.72
CA VAL A 44 -10.17 30.07 -12.16
C VAL A 44 -9.43 29.21 -13.20
N ILE A 45 -10.15 28.36 -13.93
CA ILE A 45 -9.57 27.49 -14.97
C ILE A 45 -8.90 28.33 -16.07
N GLU A 46 -9.57 29.37 -16.57
CA GLU A 46 -9.02 30.26 -17.59
C GLU A 46 -7.78 31.00 -17.09
N TYR A 47 -7.79 31.46 -15.82
CA TYR A 47 -6.62 32.07 -15.22
C TYR A 47 -5.42 31.11 -15.20
N VAL A 48 -5.59 29.89 -14.70
CA VAL A 48 -4.51 28.89 -14.63
C VAL A 48 -3.99 28.55 -16.03
N LYS A 49 -4.88 28.37 -17.01
CA LYS A 49 -4.51 28.14 -18.41
C LYS A 49 -3.74 29.32 -19.01
N SER A 50 -4.10 30.56 -18.67
CA SER A 50 -3.38 31.75 -19.15
C SER A 50 -1.93 31.82 -18.66
N LYS A 51 -1.59 31.04 -17.63
CA LYS A 51 -0.22 30.88 -17.11
C LYS A 51 0.53 29.70 -17.73
N GLY A 52 -0.11 28.94 -18.62
CA GLY A 52 0.49 27.79 -19.29
C GLY A 52 0.66 26.56 -18.40
N LEU A 53 -0.08 26.47 -17.29
CA LEU A 53 -0.02 25.35 -16.35
C LEU A 53 -1.09 24.30 -16.64
N GLU A 54 -0.85 23.07 -16.17
CA GLU A 54 -1.90 22.05 -16.14
C GLU A 54 -3.04 22.48 -15.21
N VAL A 55 -4.26 22.11 -15.59
CA VAL A 55 -5.46 22.36 -14.79
C VAL A 55 -6.29 21.10 -14.71
N ARG A 56 -6.55 20.68 -13.48
CA ARG A 56 -7.49 19.63 -13.11
C ARG A 56 -8.70 20.26 -12.44
N PHE A 57 -9.87 19.71 -12.71
CA PHE A 57 -11.10 20.08 -12.01
C PHE A 57 -11.72 18.85 -11.36
N SER A 58 -11.92 18.91 -10.04
CA SER A 58 -12.43 17.78 -9.27
C SER A 58 -13.71 18.14 -8.55
N SER A 59 -14.63 17.18 -8.45
CA SER A 59 -15.79 17.31 -7.58
C SER A 59 -15.61 16.52 -6.30
N GLU A 60 -15.90 17.16 -5.17
CA GLU A 60 -15.97 16.45 -3.88
C GLU A 60 -17.27 15.64 -3.79
N ASP A 61 -17.19 14.48 -3.13
CA ASP A 61 -18.31 13.61 -2.76
C ASP A 61 -19.14 13.10 -3.96
N SER A 62 -18.43 12.72 -5.02
CA SER A 62 -19.01 12.44 -6.35
C SER A 62 -20.05 11.31 -6.33
N PHE A 63 -19.86 10.29 -5.48
CA PHE A 63 -20.73 9.11 -5.41
C PHE A 63 -22.01 9.33 -4.62
N ARG A 64 -22.17 10.50 -3.98
CA ARG A 64 -23.42 10.93 -3.32
C ARG A 64 -24.02 12.18 -3.95
N SER A 65 -23.42 12.69 -5.03
CA SER A 65 -23.98 13.77 -5.85
C SER A 65 -25.07 13.26 -6.78
N ASP A 66 -25.98 14.15 -7.18
CA ASP A 66 -26.91 13.85 -8.27
C ASP A 66 -26.12 13.64 -9.57
N LEU A 67 -26.38 12.51 -10.24
CA LEU A 67 -25.62 12.09 -11.40
C LEU A 67 -25.79 13.05 -12.59
N VAL A 68 -26.97 13.65 -12.75
CA VAL A 68 -27.26 14.57 -13.85
C VAL A 68 -26.49 15.88 -13.64
N ASP A 69 -26.51 16.42 -12.42
CA ASP A 69 -25.76 17.62 -12.06
C ASP A 69 -24.25 17.40 -12.22
N LEU A 70 -23.74 16.27 -11.71
CA LEU A 70 -22.32 15.91 -11.78
C LEU A 70 -21.82 15.81 -13.23
N LEU A 71 -22.50 15.03 -14.08
CA LEU A 71 -22.09 14.84 -15.47
C LEU A 71 -22.26 16.13 -16.30
N SER A 72 -23.27 16.95 -15.99
CA SER A 72 -23.46 18.25 -16.65
C SER A 72 -22.33 19.22 -16.32
N LEU A 73 -21.90 19.26 -15.06
CA LEU A 73 -20.75 20.06 -14.62
C LEU A 73 -19.46 19.64 -15.33
N TYR A 74 -19.13 18.33 -15.35
CA TYR A 74 -17.93 17.86 -16.05
C TYR A 74 -17.98 18.14 -17.55
N ARG A 75 -19.14 18.03 -18.19
CA ARG A 75 -19.31 18.38 -19.60
C ARG A 75 -19.05 19.87 -19.85
N ALA A 76 -19.52 20.75 -18.96
CA ALA A 76 -19.26 22.19 -19.06
C ALA A 76 -17.76 22.49 -18.92
N VAL A 77 -17.11 21.86 -17.93
CA VAL A 77 -15.68 22.01 -17.68
C VAL A 77 -14.81 21.45 -18.80
N ASP A 78 -15.17 20.30 -19.40
CA ASP A 78 -14.47 19.74 -20.57
C ASP A 78 -14.53 20.69 -21.77
N LYS A 79 -15.67 21.37 -22.01
CA LYS A 79 -15.80 22.37 -23.09
C LYS A 79 -14.89 23.59 -22.88
N VAL A 80 -14.62 23.96 -21.64
CA VAL A 80 -13.68 25.05 -21.29
C VAL A 80 -12.23 24.62 -21.54
N GLY A 81 -11.99 23.30 -21.56
CA GLY A 81 -10.75 22.66 -21.94
C GLY A 81 -9.77 22.54 -20.78
N VAL A 82 -10.10 21.71 -19.80
CA VAL A 82 -9.17 21.26 -18.75
C VAL A 82 -8.31 20.11 -19.24
N HIS A 83 -7.18 19.87 -18.57
CA HIS A 83 -6.33 18.71 -18.88
C HIS A 83 -6.95 17.43 -18.33
N ARG A 84 -7.62 17.53 -17.18
CA ARG A 84 -8.16 16.39 -16.44
C ARG A 84 -9.38 16.76 -15.62
N VAL A 85 -10.30 15.82 -15.46
CA VAL A 85 -11.38 15.87 -14.47
C VAL A 85 -11.16 14.82 -13.38
N GLY A 86 -11.51 15.14 -12.14
CA GLY A 86 -11.30 14.27 -10.97
C GLY A 86 -12.60 13.87 -10.28
N ILE A 87 -12.81 12.57 -10.10
CA ILE A 87 -13.89 12.00 -9.27
C ILE A 87 -13.31 11.64 -7.90
N ALA A 88 -14.03 11.97 -6.82
CA ALA A 88 -13.65 11.62 -5.45
C ALA A 88 -14.77 10.85 -4.71
N ASP A 89 -14.44 9.66 -4.19
CA ASP A 89 -15.21 8.98 -3.14
C ASP A 89 -14.73 9.47 -1.77
N THR A 90 -15.14 10.68 -1.42
CA THR A 90 -14.68 11.41 -0.22
C THR A 90 -14.99 10.66 1.08
N VAL A 91 -16.07 9.88 1.11
CA VAL A 91 -16.54 9.16 2.32
C VAL A 91 -16.23 7.67 2.31
N GLY A 92 -15.66 7.12 1.24
CA GLY A 92 -15.30 5.70 1.14
C GLY A 92 -16.51 4.76 1.05
N CYS A 93 -17.60 5.19 0.41
CA CYS A 93 -18.84 4.40 0.30
C CYS A 93 -19.02 3.71 -1.05
N ALA A 94 -18.23 4.07 -2.07
CA ALA A 94 -18.42 3.56 -3.42
C ALA A 94 -18.00 2.08 -3.51
N SER A 95 -18.84 1.27 -4.14
CA SER A 95 -18.48 -0.11 -4.48
C SER A 95 -17.78 -0.18 -5.85
N PRO A 96 -16.92 -1.20 -6.11
CA PRO A 96 -16.14 -1.27 -7.34
C PRO A 96 -16.97 -1.25 -8.63
N ARG A 97 -18.16 -1.86 -8.63
CA ARG A 97 -19.06 -1.85 -9.79
C ARG A 97 -19.68 -0.46 -10.03
N GLN A 98 -20.05 0.25 -8.97
CA GLN A 98 -20.52 1.63 -9.09
C GLN A 98 -19.41 2.54 -9.63
N VAL A 99 -18.16 2.34 -9.20
CA VAL A 99 -17.00 3.05 -9.72
C VAL A 99 -16.82 2.78 -11.22
N TYR A 100 -16.85 1.51 -11.63
CA TYR A 100 -16.74 1.14 -13.04
C TYR A 100 -17.81 1.84 -13.89
N ASP A 101 -19.08 1.74 -13.49
CA ASP A 101 -20.21 2.30 -14.23
C ASP A 101 -20.13 3.84 -14.34
N LEU A 102 -19.77 4.52 -13.24
CA LEU A 102 -19.63 5.98 -13.22
C LEU A 102 -18.46 6.44 -14.09
N VAL A 103 -17.28 5.85 -13.93
CA VAL A 103 -16.09 6.23 -14.70
C VAL A 103 -16.28 5.92 -16.17
N ARG A 104 -16.90 4.79 -16.52
CA ARG A 104 -17.19 4.42 -17.90
C ARG A 104 -18.16 5.41 -18.55
N THR A 105 -19.15 5.87 -17.80
CA THR A 105 -20.09 6.90 -18.22
C THR A 105 -19.37 8.24 -18.41
N LEU A 106 -18.59 8.68 -17.43
CA LEU A 106 -17.82 9.92 -17.51
C LEU A 106 -16.86 9.90 -18.70
N ARG A 107 -16.21 8.77 -18.97
CA ARG A 107 -15.32 8.60 -20.12
C ARG A 107 -16.02 8.85 -21.47
N GLY A 108 -17.33 8.60 -21.56
CA GLY A 108 -18.15 8.93 -22.74
C GLY A 108 -18.68 10.36 -22.75
N VAL A 109 -18.58 11.09 -21.64
CA VAL A 109 -19.07 12.47 -21.48
C VAL A 109 -17.97 13.50 -21.74
N VAL A 110 -16.74 13.22 -21.30
CA VAL A 110 -15.59 14.12 -21.44
C VAL A 110 -14.56 13.57 -22.42
N SER A 111 -13.71 14.46 -22.96
CA SER A 111 -12.61 14.11 -23.86
C SER A 111 -11.23 14.17 -23.21
N CYS A 112 -11.08 14.95 -22.13
CA CYS A 112 -9.85 15.08 -21.34
C CYS A 112 -9.52 13.83 -20.49
N ASP A 113 -8.41 13.85 -19.76
CA ASP A 113 -8.04 12.76 -18.85
C ASP A 113 -8.99 12.65 -17.65
N ILE A 114 -9.03 11.46 -17.04
CA ILE A 114 -9.84 11.20 -15.83
C ILE A 114 -8.92 10.76 -14.70
N GLU A 115 -9.06 11.43 -13.57
CA GLU A 115 -8.45 11.09 -12.29
C GLU A 115 -9.48 10.57 -11.31
N THR A 116 -9.05 9.67 -10.43
CA THR A 116 -9.91 9.17 -9.36
C THR A 116 -9.21 9.13 -8.01
N HIS A 117 -9.96 9.48 -6.98
CA HIS A 117 -9.56 9.52 -5.58
C HIS A 117 -10.53 8.69 -4.73
N PHE A 118 -10.01 7.73 -3.97
CA PHE A 118 -10.84 6.79 -3.20
C PHE A 118 -10.38 6.69 -1.75
N HIS A 119 -11.28 7.02 -0.82
CA HIS A 119 -11.09 6.69 0.59
C HIS A 119 -11.37 5.20 0.87
N ASP A 120 -10.76 4.69 1.94
CA ASP A 120 -10.75 3.25 2.26
C ASP A 120 -11.62 2.86 3.46
N ASP A 121 -12.57 3.69 3.88
CA ASP A 121 -13.42 3.45 5.05
C ASP A 121 -14.10 2.06 5.07
N THR A 122 -14.41 1.53 3.88
CA THR A 122 -15.04 0.21 3.71
C THR A 122 -14.12 -0.83 3.05
N GLY A 123 -12.81 -0.57 2.97
CA GLY A 123 -11.80 -1.49 2.44
C GLY A 123 -11.85 -1.69 0.91
N CYS A 124 -12.43 -0.72 0.19
CA CYS A 124 -12.64 -0.82 -1.26
C CYS A 124 -11.67 0.02 -2.11
N ALA A 125 -10.77 0.84 -1.53
CA ALA A 125 -10.01 1.83 -2.29
C ALA A 125 -9.15 1.21 -3.42
N ILE A 126 -8.44 0.11 -3.14
CA ILE A 126 -7.63 -0.59 -4.15
C ILE A 126 -8.51 -1.18 -5.27
N ALA A 127 -9.64 -1.79 -4.90
CA ALA A 127 -10.56 -2.39 -5.86
C ALA A 127 -11.24 -1.32 -6.73
N ASN A 128 -11.63 -0.20 -6.12
CA ASN A 128 -12.18 0.97 -6.79
C ASN A 128 -11.17 1.57 -7.78
N ALA A 129 -9.91 1.77 -7.36
CA ALA A 129 -8.82 2.21 -8.23
C ALA A 129 -8.64 1.29 -9.44
N TYR A 130 -8.64 -0.02 -9.22
CA TYR A 130 -8.50 -0.98 -10.31
C TYR A 130 -9.68 -0.93 -11.29
N CYS A 131 -10.93 -0.92 -10.79
CA CYS A 131 -12.11 -0.82 -11.64
C CYS A 131 -12.21 0.54 -12.37
N ALA A 132 -11.72 1.62 -11.77
CA ALA A 132 -11.62 2.91 -12.45
C ALA A 132 -10.67 2.83 -13.66
N LEU A 133 -9.50 2.21 -13.50
CA LEU A 133 -8.58 1.97 -14.62
C LEU A 133 -9.22 1.13 -15.72
N GLU A 134 -9.91 0.04 -15.35
CA GLU A 134 -10.65 -0.80 -16.32
C GLU A 134 -11.73 -0.02 -17.09
N ALA A 135 -12.34 0.99 -16.46
CA ALA A 135 -13.37 1.83 -17.05
C ALA A 135 -12.82 3.00 -17.90
N GLY A 136 -11.51 3.24 -17.86
CA GLY A 136 -10.83 4.27 -18.66
C GLY A 136 -10.35 5.49 -17.86
N ALA A 137 -10.25 5.40 -16.53
CA ALA A 137 -9.46 6.36 -15.77
C ALA A 137 -7.98 6.27 -16.17
N THR A 138 -7.31 7.41 -16.09
CA THR A 138 -5.91 7.60 -16.54
C THR A 138 -4.96 7.88 -15.39
N HIS A 139 -5.49 8.39 -14.27
CA HIS A 139 -4.73 8.82 -13.10
C HIS A 139 -5.43 8.30 -11.84
N ILE A 140 -4.65 7.83 -10.87
CA ILE A 140 -5.13 7.31 -9.60
C ILE A 140 -4.36 8.02 -8.49
N ASP A 141 -5.08 8.65 -7.56
CA ASP A 141 -4.48 9.17 -6.34
C ASP A 141 -4.10 8.02 -5.42
N THR A 142 -2.88 8.12 -4.87
CA THR A 142 -2.38 7.16 -3.89
C THR A 142 -1.67 7.88 -2.76
N SER A 143 -1.52 7.20 -1.63
CA SER A 143 -0.71 7.65 -0.52
C SER A 143 0.23 6.54 -0.03
N VAL A 144 1.42 6.89 0.44
CA VAL A 144 2.35 5.92 1.04
C VAL A 144 1.70 5.36 2.30
N LEU A 145 1.66 4.03 2.44
CA LEU A 145 0.88 3.32 3.48
C LEU A 145 -0.63 3.64 3.47
N GLY A 146 -1.13 4.33 2.46
CA GLY A 146 -2.53 4.75 2.37
C GLY A 146 -2.90 5.89 3.32
N ILE A 147 -1.96 6.57 3.98
CA ILE A 147 -2.29 7.59 4.98
C ILE A 147 -3.13 8.74 4.38
N GLY A 148 -4.10 9.23 5.14
CA GLY A 148 -5.01 10.30 4.76
C GLY A 148 -6.08 10.52 5.84
N GLU A 149 -7.13 11.26 5.55
CA GLU A 149 -8.27 11.42 6.47
C GLU A 149 -8.85 10.05 6.88
N ARG A 150 -9.21 9.91 8.16
CA ARG A 150 -9.75 8.67 8.76
C ARG A 150 -8.76 7.50 8.63
N ASN A 151 -9.11 6.42 7.92
CA ASN A 151 -8.19 5.33 7.60
C ASN A 151 -7.51 5.49 6.23
N GLY A 152 -7.72 6.64 5.58
CA GLY A 152 -6.96 7.08 4.43
C GLY A 152 -7.55 6.68 3.08
N ILE A 153 -6.65 6.49 2.11
CA ILE A 153 -6.96 6.35 0.68
C ILE A 153 -6.20 5.17 0.07
N THR A 154 -6.34 4.96 -1.25
CA THR A 154 -5.61 3.91 -1.99
C THR A 154 -4.11 3.87 -1.62
N PRO A 155 -3.62 2.80 -0.97
CA PRO A 155 -2.21 2.69 -0.61
C PRO A 155 -1.34 2.46 -1.85
N LEU A 156 -0.25 3.21 -1.99
CA LEU A 156 0.70 3.10 -3.11
C LEU A 156 1.20 1.66 -3.27
N GLY A 157 1.68 1.03 -2.17
CA GLY A 157 2.15 -0.34 -2.18
C GLY A 157 1.04 -1.34 -2.57
N GLY A 158 -0.17 -1.16 -2.04
CA GLY A 158 -1.32 -1.99 -2.40
C GLY A 158 -1.72 -1.88 -3.87
N LEU A 159 -1.70 -0.68 -4.45
CA LEU A 159 -1.94 -0.50 -5.88
C LEU A 159 -0.82 -1.15 -6.72
N MET A 160 0.45 -0.99 -6.34
CA MET A 160 1.56 -1.65 -7.03
C MET A 160 1.45 -3.18 -6.98
N ALA A 161 1.05 -3.75 -5.83
CA ALA A 161 0.78 -5.17 -5.68
C ALA A 161 -0.33 -5.66 -6.63
N ARG A 162 -1.40 -4.86 -6.80
CA ARG A 162 -2.48 -5.18 -7.74
C ARG A 162 -2.01 -5.09 -9.20
N MET A 163 -1.28 -4.03 -9.55
CA MET A 163 -0.90 -3.74 -10.94
C MET A 163 0.19 -4.66 -11.46
N ILE A 164 1.15 -5.09 -10.63
CA ILE A 164 2.21 -6.00 -11.09
C ILE A 164 1.65 -7.37 -11.49
N VAL A 165 0.57 -7.82 -10.85
CA VAL A 165 -0.10 -9.09 -11.21
C VAL A 165 -0.80 -8.97 -12.56
N THR A 166 -1.32 -7.78 -12.89
CA THR A 166 -2.05 -7.54 -14.14
C THR A 166 -1.09 -7.25 -15.31
N SER A 167 -0.03 -6.47 -15.09
CA SER A 167 0.93 -6.08 -16.13
C SER A 167 2.35 -6.00 -15.56
N PRO A 168 3.02 -7.15 -15.34
CA PRO A 168 4.29 -7.21 -14.61
C PRO A 168 5.39 -6.42 -15.30
N ASP A 169 5.52 -6.53 -16.62
CA ASP A 169 6.62 -5.91 -17.35
C ASP A 169 6.52 -4.38 -17.35
N TYR A 170 5.31 -3.83 -17.51
CA TYR A 170 5.07 -2.39 -17.42
C TYR A 170 5.40 -1.84 -16.03
N VAL A 171 4.91 -2.51 -14.97
CA VAL A 171 5.14 -2.03 -13.61
C VAL A 171 6.63 -2.08 -13.26
N LYS A 172 7.32 -3.17 -13.58
CA LYS A 172 8.76 -3.32 -13.35
C LYS A 172 9.61 -2.33 -14.17
N SER A 173 9.18 -1.96 -15.37
CA SER A 173 9.91 -0.97 -16.18
C SER A 173 9.69 0.47 -15.71
N LYS A 174 8.52 0.76 -15.13
CA LYS A 174 8.13 2.12 -14.75
C LYS A 174 8.52 2.48 -13.32
N TYR A 175 8.43 1.54 -12.38
CA TYR A 175 8.61 1.80 -10.95
C TYR A 175 9.82 1.07 -10.36
N LYS A 176 10.54 1.73 -9.44
CA LYS A 176 11.62 1.11 -8.67
C LYS A 176 11.07 0.36 -7.46
N LEU A 177 10.40 -0.77 -7.71
CA LEU A 177 9.67 -1.54 -6.69
C LEU A 177 10.53 -1.96 -5.48
N HIS A 178 11.82 -2.20 -5.68
CA HIS A 178 12.78 -2.51 -4.60
C HIS A 178 12.98 -1.39 -3.57
N LYS A 179 12.54 -0.16 -3.86
CA LYS A 179 12.57 0.98 -2.91
C LYS A 179 11.30 1.13 -2.09
N LEU A 180 10.27 0.32 -2.33
CA LEU A 180 8.97 0.49 -1.67
C LEU A 180 9.07 0.38 -0.14
N LYS A 181 9.87 -0.57 0.38
CA LYS A 181 10.08 -0.72 1.83
C LYS A 181 10.73 0.51 2.45
N GLU A 182 11.81 1.02 1.84
CA GLU A 182 12.51 2.23 2.28
C GLU A 182 11.59 3.46 2.28
N LEU A 183 10.74 3.59 1.25
CA LEU A 183 9.77 4.68 1.14
C LEU A 183 8.69 4.61 2.23
N GLU A 184 8.16 3.41 2.51
CA GLU A 184 7.16 3.23 3.55
C GLU A 184 7.75 3.41 4.96
N ASP A 185 8.98 2.96 5.19
CA ASP A 185 9.69 3.18 6.45
C ASP A 185 9.92 4.67 6.72
N LEU A 186 10.34 5.42 5.70
CA LEU A 186 10.52 6.87 5.80
C LEU A 186 9.24 7.58 6.24
N VAL A 187 8.10 7.23 5.63
CA VAL A 187 6.81 7.85 5.97
C VAL A 187 6.32 7.38 7.33
N ALA A 188 6.46 6.08 7.63
CA ALA A 188 6.09 5.50 8.92
C ALA A 188 6.83 6.17 10.08
N GLU A 189 8.15 6.41 9.92
CA GLU A 189 8.98 7.12 10.89
C GLU A 189 8.52 8.57 11.05
N ALA A 190 8.30 9.28 9.94
CA ALA A 190 7.90 10.69 9.97
C ALA A 190 6.54 10.94 10.62
N VAL A 191 5.61 9.98 10.54
CA VAL A 191 4.26 10.08 11.12
C VAL A 191 4.07 9.20 12.37
N GLU A 192 5.15 8.62 12.88
CA GLU A 192 5.21 7.84 14.12
C GLU A 192 4.22 6.65 14.17
N ILE A 193 4.08 5.93 13.06
CA ILE A 193 3.26 4.71 12.98
C ILE A 193 4.12 3.47 12.69
N ASN A 194 3.58 2.30 13.02
CA ASN A 194 4.16 1.04 12.56
C ASN A 194 3.56 0.62 11.22
N THR A 195 4.36 0.01 10.35
CA THR A 195 3.84 -0.69 9.18
C THR A 195 2.97 -1.88 9.64
N PRO A 196 1.71 -2.00 9.21
CA PRO A 196 0.85 -3.12 9.59
C PRO A 196 1.49 -4.47 9.25
N PHE A 197 1.36 -5.47 10.13
CA PHE A 197 1.96 -6.79 9.91
C PHE A 197 1.48 -7.49 8.63
N ASN A 198 0.28 -7.15 8.17
CA ASN A 198 -0.36 -7.66 6.96
C ASN A 198 -0.37 -6.65 5.79
N ASN A 199 0.42 -5.57 5.87
CA ASN A 199 0.52 -4.61 4.77
C ASN A 199 0.94 -5.32 3.47
N PRO A 200 0.29 -5.05 2.31
CA PRO A 200 0.69 -5.66 1.05
C PRO A 200 2.17 -5.43 0.74
N ILE A 201 2.87 -6.48 0.30
CA ILE A 201 4.31 -6.51 -0.01
C ILE A 201 5.22 -6.38 1.21
N THR A 202 5.14 -5.29 1.96
CA THR A 202 6.16 -4.91 2.97
C THR A 202 5.79 -5.30 4.39
N GLY A 203 4.54 -5.71 4.61
CA GLY A 203 4.09 -6.24 5.90
C GLY A 203 4.86 -7.52 6.23
N PHE A 204 5.15 -7.69 7.51
CA PHE A 204 5.90 -8.85 8.03
C PHE A 204 5.37 -10.20 7.51
N CYS A 205 4.05 -10.34 7.38
CA CYS A 205 3.40 -11.58 6.95
C CYS A 205 3.24 -11.72 5.41
N ALA A 206 3.55 -10.70 4.61
CA ALA A 206 3.21 -10.66 3.18
C ALA A 206 3.85 -11.80 2.35
N PHE A 207 5.08 -12.18 2.68
CA PHE A 207 5.81 -13.30 2.06
C PHE A 207 6.05 -14.44 3.04
N THR A 208 5.06 -14.70 3.90
CA THR A 208 5.13 -15.76 4.91
C THR A 208 4.20 -16.93 4.62
N HIS A 209 4.73 -18.13 4.79
CA HIS A 209 3.95 -19.36 4.65
C HIS A 209 3.96 -20.14 5.96
N LYS A 210 2.76 -20.55 6.40
CA LYS A 210 2.63 -21.43 7.56
C LYS A 210 3.09 -22.84 7.20
N ALA A 211 3.88 -23.46 8.08
CA ALA A 211 4.33 -24.85 7.92
C ALA A 211 3.14 -25.81 7.71
N GLY A 212 3.30 -26.77 6.80
CA GLY A 212 2.25 -27.71 6.41
C GLY A 212 2.25 -27.99 4.91
N ILE A 213 1.10 -28.41 4.37
CA ILE A 213 0.95 -28.76 2.94
C ILE A 213 1.39 -27.62 2.00
N HIS A 214 1.18 -26.36 2.39
CA HIS A 214 1.61 -25.18 1.61
C HIS A 214 3.13 -25.04 1.57
N ALA A 215 3.84 -25.29 2.68
CA ALA A 215 5.30 -25.21 2.72
C ALA A 215 5.96 -26.23 1.78
N LYS A 216 5.43 -27.46 1.70
CA LYS A 216 5.95 -28.48 0.78
C LYS A 216 5.73 -28.09 -0.68
N ALA A 217 4.57 -27.53 -1.03
CA ALA A 217 4.28 -27.08 -2.38
C ALA A 217 5.23 -25.95 -2.83
N ILE A 218 5.54 -25.02 -1.93
CA ILE A 218 6.39 -23.85 -2.21
C ILE A 218 7.87 -24.22 -2.30
N LEU A 219 8.33 -25.15 -1.47
CA LEU A 219 9.69 -25.70 -1.59
C LEU A 219 9.92 -26.38 -2.94
N ASN A 220 8.87 -26.96 -3.53
CA ASN A 220 8.94 -27.58 -4.85
C ASN A 220 8.82 -26.54 -5.97
N ASN A 221 7.81 -25.65 -5.89
CA ASN A 221 7.61 -24.57 -6.82
C ASN A 221 6.93 -23.38 -6.10
N PRO A 222 7.66 -22.29 -5.81
CA PRO A 222 7.13 -21.14 -5.09
C PRO A 222 5.91 -20.49 -5.76
N SER A 223 5.86 -20.50 -7.10
CA SER A 223 4.74 -19.96 -7.89
C SER A 223 3.40 -20.65 -7.64
N THR A 224 3.37 -21.79 -6.92
CA THR A 224 2.13 -22.46 -6.55
C THR A 224 1.23 -21.59 -5.67
N TYR A 225 1.82 -20.76 -4.81
CA TYR A 225 1.09 -19.87 -3.89
C TYR A 225 1.67 -18.44 -3.79
N GLU A 226 2.75 -18.14 -4.50
CA GLU A 226 3.36 -16.80 -4.53
C GLU A 226 2.97 -16.07 -5.81
N ILE A 227 1.81 -15.38 -5.78
CA ILE A 227 1.38 -14.51 -6.89
C ILE A 227 2.30 -13.29 -7.08
N LEU A 228 3.00 -12.91 -6.01
CA LEU A 228 4.03 -11.88 -5.99
C LEU A 228 5.39 -12.54 -5.76
N ASN A 229 6.38 -12.20 -6.59
CA ASN A 229 7.76 -12.63 -6.38
C ASN A 229 8.47 -11.62 -5.44
N PRO A 230 8.93 -12.02 -4.24
CA PRO A 230 9.56 -11.10 -3.30
C PRO A 230 10.82 -10.42 -3.87
N ALA A 231 11.52 -11.08 -4.80
CA ALA A 231 12.72 -10.52 -5.43
C ALA A 231 12.43 -9.26 -6.27
N ASP A 232 11.24 -9.14 -6.86
CA ASP A 232 10.83 -7.95 -7.62
C ASP A 232 10.76 -6.70 -6.72
N PHE A 233 10.57 -6.91 -5.42
CA PHE A 233 10.47 -5.88 -4.39
C PHE A 233 11.73 -5.74 -3.53
N GLY A 234 12.84 -6.39 -3.92
CA GLY A 234 14.08 -6.38 -3.13
C GLY A 234 13.97 -7.12 -1.79
N LEU A 235 12.98 -8.00 -1.66
CA LEU A 235 12.70 -8.77 -0.45
C LEU A 235 13.10 -10.24 -0.63
N THR A 236 13.25 -10.94 0.48
CA THR A 236 13.47 -12.39 0.52
C THR A 236 12.27 -13.07 1.14
N ARG A 237 11.93 -14.28 0.65
CA ARG A 237 10.87 -15.09 1.26
C ARG A 237 11.21 -15.48 2.69
N TYR A 238 10.20 -15.54 3.55
CA TYR A 238 10.32 -16.05 4.91
C TYR A 238 9.34 -17.20 5.12
N VAL A 239 9.79 -18.32 5.67
CA VAL A 239 8.86 -19.39 6.09
C VAL A 239 8.64 -19.19 7.59
N HIS A 240 7.43 -18.79 7.99
CA HIS A 240 7.16 -18.52 9.38
C HIS A 240 7.01 -19.82 10.15
N PHE A 241 8.04 -20.14 10.91
CA PHE A 241 8.09 -21.41 11.61
C PHE A 241 7.42 -21.40 12.97
N ALA A 242 7.17 -20.24 13.59
CA ALA A 242 6.63 -20.13 14.96
C ALA A 242 5.11 -20.36 15.04
N SER A 243 4.67 -21.54 14.60
CA SER A 243 3.44 -22.14 15.10
C SER A 243 3.81 -23.37 15.94
N ARG A 244 2.87 -23.87 16.74
CA ARG A 244 2.94 -25.08 17.60
C ARG A 244 3.55 -26.36 16.95
N LEU A 245 3.91 -26.30 15.66
CA LEU A 245 4.53 -27.32 14.81
C LEU A 245 5.98 -26.95 14.39
N THR A 246 6.76 -26.27 15.24
CA THR A 246 8.20 -26.05 15.00
C THR A 246 8.97 -27.39 15.05
N GLY A 247 9.34 -27.92 13.89
CA GLY A 247 10.35 -29.00 13.79
C GLY A 247 11.76 -28.43 13.89
N TRP A 248 12.77 -29.23 14.26
CA TRP A 248 14.16 -28.76 14.40
C TRP A 248 14.76 -28.18 13.11
N ASN A 249 14.29 -28.61 11.93
CA ASN A 249 14.67 -28.04 10.64
C ASN A 249 14.37 -26.53 10.53
N ALA A 250 13.27 -26.08 11.13
CA ALA A 250 12.91 -24.67 11.16
C ALA A 250 13.90 -23.83 11.96
N VAL A 251 14.26 -24.34 13.15
CA VAL A 251 15.22 -23.71 14.03
C VAL A 251 16.59 -23.70 13.36
N LYS A 252 16.98 -24.77 12.64
CA LYS A 252 18.21 -24.83 11.84
C LYS A 252 18.27 -23.72 10.79
N THR A 253 17.18 -23.51 10.04
CA THR A 253 17.10 -22.42 9.05
C THR A 253 17.23 -21.06 9.73
N ARG A 254 16.55 -20.85 10.87
CA ARG A 254 16.62 -19.56 11.59
C ARG A 254 18.01 -19.30 12.16
N VAL A 255 18.67 -20.31 12.73
CA VAL A 255 20.07 -20.25 13.18
C VAL A 255 20.98 -19.74 12.06
N GLY A 256 20.85 -20.31 10.84
CA GLY A 256 21.60 -19.84 9.67
C GLY A 256 21.28 -18.40 9.26
N GLN A 257 20.00 -18.00 9.29
CA GLN A 257 19.59 -16.62 9.00
C GLN A 257 20.09 -15.60 10.04
N LEU A 258 20.26 -16.02 11.29
CA LEU A 258 20.83 -15.20 12.36
C LEU A 258 22.37 -15.13 12.30
N GLY A 259 23.00 -15.82 11.34
CA GLY A 259 24.45 -15.88 11.18
C GLY A 259 25.15 -16.69 12.28
N LEU A 260 24.46 -17.68 12.86
CA LEU A 260 24.96 -18.50 13.95
C LEU A 260 25.32 -19.90 13.46
N GLU A 261 26.35 -20.50 14.05
CA GLU A 261 26.75 -21.88 13.74
C GLU A 261 26.39 -22.79 14.92
N MET A 262 25.60 -23.83 14.64
CA MET A 262 25.21 -24.84 15.60
C MET A 262 25.16 -26.21 14.92
N THR A 263 25.60 -27.26 15.62
CA THR A 263 25.46 -28.64 15.15
C THR A 263 24.00 -29.08 15.17
N ASP A 264 23.68 -30.15 14.44
CA ASP A 264 22.30 -30.67 14.39
C ASP A 264 21.75 -31.02 15.78
N ASP A 265 22.60 -31.52 16.68
CA ASP A 265 22.18 -31.87 18.04
C ASP A 265 21.96 -30.62 18.92
N GLN A 266 22.80 -29.59 18.77
CA GLN A 266 22.60 -28.29 19.43
C GLN A 266 21.31 -27.62 18.95
N VAL A 267 21.01 -27.71 17.65
CA VAL A 267 19.75 -27.19 17.10
C VAL A 267 18.55 -27.94 17.65
N LYS A 268 18.61 -29.27 17.78
CA LYS A 268 17.54 -30.07 18.40
C LYS A 268 17.32 -29.67 19.86
N GLU A 269 18.39 -29.46 20.63
CA GLU A 269 18.29 -29.04 22.03
C GLU A 269 17.68 -27.63 22.16
N CYS A 270 18.14 -26.69 21.34
CA CYS A 270 17.56 -25.34 21.28
C CYS A 270 16.07 -25.39 20.88
N THR A 271 15.72 -26.25 19.93
CA THR A 271 14.32 -26.48 19.54
C THR A 271 13.46 -26.96 20.71
N ALA A 272 13.99 -27.85 21.55
CA ALA A 272 13.27 -28.33 22.74
C ALA A 272 12.99 -27.19 23.73
N LYS A 273 13.95 -26.26 23.92
CA LYS A 273 13.76 -25.08 24.80
C LYS A 273 12.69 -24.13 24.26
N ILE A 274 12.66 -23.90 22.94
CA ILE A 274 11.62 -23.08 22.30
C ILE A 274 10.25 -23.74 22.48
N LYS A 275 10.13 -25.06 22.31
CA LYS A 275 8.88 -25.79 22.53
C LYS A 275 8.38 -25.72 23.96
N ALA A 276 9.27 -25.90 24.94
CA ALA A 276 8.91 -25.83 26.34
C ALA A 276 8.32 -24.46 26.73
N LEU A 277 8.86 -23.37 26.18
CA LEU A 277 8.29 -22.04 26.40
C LEU A 277 6.96 -21.84 25.65
N ALA A 278 6.80 -22.47 24.47
CA ALA A 278 5.57 -22.42 23.67
C ALA A 278 4.41 -23.17 24.33
N ASP A 279 4.71 -24.17 25.17
CA ASP A 279 3.72 -24.89 25.96
C ASP A 279 3.16 -24.03 27.12
N VAL A 280 3.90 -23.02 27.56
CA VAL A 280 3.51 -22.11 28.65
C VAL A 280 2.75 -20.89 28.13
N ARG A 281 3.18 -20.31 27.00
CA ARG A 281 2.53 -19.14 26.39
C ARG A 281 2.76 -19.08 24.89
N PRO A 282 1.93 -18.34 24.13
CA PRO A 282 2.25 -17.97 22.76
C PRO A 282 3.64 -17.30 22.70
N ILE A 283 4.46 -17.78 21.77
CA ILE A 283 5.82 -17.28 21.50
C ILE A 283 5.78 -16.39 20.26
N ALA A 284 6.31 -15.17 20.38
CA ALA A 284 6.60 -14.32 19.25
C ALA A 284 7.94 -14.71 18.60
N ILE A 285 8.23 -14.20 17.41
CA ILE A 285 9.51 -14.49 16.74
C ILE A 285 10.71 -13.97 17.54
N ASP A 286 10.57 -12.81 18.19
CA ASP A 286 11.63 -12.20 19.00
C ASP A 286 11.97 -13.04 20.24
N ASP A 287 10.97 -13.74 20.80
CA ASP A 287 11.18 -14.71 21.89
C ASP A 287 12.04 -15.89 21.41
N ALA A 288 11.74 -16.44 20.23
CA ALA A 288 12.48 -17.55 19.65
C ALA A 288 13.92 -17.15 19.30
N ASP A 289 14.12 -15.97 18.71
CA ASP A 289 15.45 -15.43 18.41
C ASP A 289 16.26 -15.20 19.68
N SER A 290 15.64 -14.66 20.72
CA SER A 290 16.28 -14.45 22.02
C SER A 290 16.75 -15.78 22.61
N ILE A 291 15.93 -16.84 22.54
CA ILE A 291 16.30 -18.18 22.99
C ILE A 291 17.46 -18.75 22.16
N ILE A 292 17.41 -18.63 20.84
CA ILE A 292 18.48 -19.11 19.95
C ILE A 292 19.81 -18.41 20.26
N ARG A 293 19.80 -17.09 20.37
CA ARG A 293 21.00 -16.29 20.67
C ARG A 293 21.56 -16.64 22.06
N THR A 294 20.69 -16.72 23.07
CA THR A 294 21.08 -17.08 24.44
C THR A 294 21.68 -18.49 24.49
N PHE A 295 21.05 -19.45 23.80
CA PHE A 295 21.54 -20.81 23.70
C PHE A 295 22.92 -20.86 23.06
N HIS A 296 23.10 -20.19 21.91
CA HIS A 296 24.37 -20.13 21.20
C HIS A 296 25.47 -19.47 22.04
N LEU A 297 25.18 -18.36 22.74
CA LEU A 297 26.14 -17.72 23.65
C LEU A 297 26.60 -18.67 24.77
N GLY A 298 25.68 -19.45 25.36
CA GLY A 298 26.01 -20.44 26.38
C GLY A 298 26.93 -21.57 25.90
N LEU A 299 26.85 -21.95 24.61
CA LEU A 299 27.79 -22.92 24.01
C LEU A 299 29.22 -22.37 23.94
N HIS A 300 29.38 -21.08 23.64
CA HIS A 300 30.69 -20.43 23.56
C HIS A 300 31.34 -20.22 24.93
N GLU A 301 30.56 -20.01 25.99
CA GLU A 301 31.07 -19.95 27.35
C GLU A 301 31.54 -21.32 27.87
N GLN A 302 30.83 -22.41 27.54
CA GLN A 302 31.24 -23.76 27.91
C GLN A 302 32.55 -24.20 27.24
N ASN A 303 32.78 -23.79 25.98
CA ASN A 303 34.03 -24.07 25.26
C ASN A 303 35.26 -23.29 25.78
N LYS A 304 35.06 -22.23 26.59
CA LYS A 304 36.18 -21.48 27.20
C LYS A 304 36.66 -22.05 28.54
N VAL A 305 35.91 -22.97 29.16
CA VAL A 305 36.15 -23.45 30.54
C VAL A 305 36.90 -24.80 30.57
N GLN A 306 37.18 -25.44 29.44
CA GLN A 306 38.03 -26.64 29.39
C GLN A 306 39.52 -26.25 29.25
N PRO A 307 40.36 -26.38 30.30
CA PRO A 307 41.80 -26.22 30.14
C PRO A 307 42.39 -27.36 29.29
N PRO A 308 43.47 -27.13 28.55
CA PRO A 308 44.14 -28.19 27.80
C PRO A 308 44.65 -29.26 28.77
N ALA A 309 44.39 -30.52 28.44
CA ALA A 309 44.93 -31.66 29.17
C ALA A 309 46.46 -31.56 29.20
N VAL A 310 47.00 -31.45 30.40
CA VAL A 310 48.44 -31.53 30.64
C VAL A 310 48.86 -32.97 30.31
N VAL A 311 49.68 -33.12 29.28
CA VAL A 311 50.37 -34.37 28.97
C VAL A 311 51.60 -34.43 29.87
N GLU A 312 51.56 -35.26 30.92
CA GLU A 312 52.77 -35.68 31.63
C GLU A 312 53.39 -36.88 30.90
N ASN A 313 54.71 -36.80 30.72
CA ASN A 313 55.58 -37.80 30.07
C ASN A 313 55.58 -39.15 30.79
#